data_AF-A0A1H9NQH3-F1
#
_entry.id   AF-A0A1H9NQH3-F1
#
_cell.length_a   1.000
_cell.length_b   1.000
_cell.length_c   1.000
_cell.angle_alpha   90.00
_cell.angle_beta   90.00
_cell.angle_gamma   90.00
#
_symmetry.space_group_name_H-M   'P 1'
#
loop_
_entity.id
_entity.type
_entity.pdbx_description
1 polymer ?
#
loop_
_entity_poly.entity_id
_entity_poly.type
_entity_poly.pdbx_seq_one_letter_code
_entity_poly.pdbx_strand_id
1 'polypeptide(L)' 'MKGPRFITHAKKLRDVEVLLANFLASGLLRLGPKLGPILWQFPPKLGFSRERFESFFRLLPRTMADAANDG' A
#
# COMPACT_ATOMS: atom_id res chain seq x y z
N MET A 1 -9.08 6.20 2.93
CA MET A 1 -9.08 5.64 1.55
C MET A 1 -8.85 4.14 1.64
N LYS A 2 -9.26 3.32 0.66
CA LYS A 2 -8.90 1.89 0.61
C LYS A 2 -7.77 1.67 -0.40
N GLY A 3 -6.79 0.84 -0.04
CA GLY A 3 -5.73 0.43 -0.97
C GLY A 3 -6.26 -0.44 -2.12
N PRO A 4 -5.52 -0.54 -3.25
CA PRO A 4 -5.97 -1.28 -4.42
C PRO A 4 -6.27 -2.75 -4.11
N ARG A 5 -7.48 -3.20 -4.48
CA ARG A 5 -7.88 -4.62 -4.34
C ARG A 5 -6.92 -5.54 -5.11
N PHE A 6 -6.37 -5.08 -6.23
CA PHE A 6 -5.41 -5.85 -7.02
C PHE A 6 -4.15 -6.20 -6.21
N ILE A 7 -3.62 -5.27 -5.40
CA ILE A 7 -2.49 -5.49 -4.50
C ILE A 7 -2.83 -6.56 -3.45
N THR A 8 -3.97 -6.42 -2.75
CA THR A 8 -4.27 -7.29 -1.60
C THR A 8 -4.92 -8.62 -1.95
N HIS A 9 -5.67 -8.71 -3.05
CA HIS A 9 -6.45 -9.91 -3.42
C HIS A 9 -5.82 -10.70 -4.56
N ALA A 10 -5.46 -10.03 -5.66
CA ALA A 10 -4.95 -10.71 -6.86
C ALA A 10 -3.46 -11.04 -6.70
N LYS A 11 -2.63 -10.01 -6.49
CA LYS A 11 -1.19 -10.17 -6.27
C LYS A 11 -0.86 -10.72 -4.89
N LYS A 12 -1.78 -10.62 -3.93
CA LYS A 12 -1.60 -11.10 -2.54
C LYS A 12 -0.26 -10.62 -1.97
N LEU A 13 0.04 -9.34 -2.16
CA LEU A 13 1.26 -8.67 -1.66
C LEU A 13 2.60 -9.12 -2.28
N ARG A 14 2.59 -9.87 -3.39
CA ARG A 14 3.83 -10.29 -4.10
C ARG A 14 4.11 -9.37 -5.27
N ASP A 15 5.36 -8.93 -5.44
CA ASP A 15 5.83 -8.11 -6.57
C ASP A 15 4.90 -6.91 -6.83
N VAL A 16 4.69 -6.09 -5.79
CA VAL A 16 3.73 -4.98 -5.77
C VAL A 16 4.38 -3.61 -5.68
N GLU A 17 5.71 -3.52 -5.71
CA GLU A 17 6.50 -2.31 -5.54
C GLU A 17 6.03 -1.20 -6.50
N VAL A 18 6.03 -1.48 -7.80
CA VAL A 18 5.61 -0.53 -8.84
C VAL A 18 4.11 -0.19 -8.72
N LEU A 19 3.27 -1.17 -8.39
CA LEU A 19 1.83 -0.96 -8.23
C LEU A 19 1.52 -0.05 -7.03
N LEU A 20 2.27 -0.22 -5.95
CA LEU A 20 2.15 0.58 -4.74
C LEU A 20 2.66 2.00 -4.97
N ALA A 21 3.82 2.17 -5.61
CA ALA A 21 4.36 3.48 -5.98
C ALA A 21 3.37 4.26 -6.85
N ASN A 22 2.85 3.65 -7.92
CA ASN A 22 1.84 4.26 -8.79
C ASN A 22 0.55 4.64 -8.02
N PHE A 23 0.13 3.81 -7.06
CA PHE A 23 -1.05 4.13 -6.25
C PHE A 23 -0.80 5.36 -5.37
N LEU A 24 0.36 5.47 -4.73
CA LEU A 24 0.73 6.63 -3.91
C LEU A 24 0.87 7.89 -4.78
N ALA A 25 1.48 7.76 -5.97
CA ALA A 25 1.65 8.85 -6.94
C ALA A 25 0.37 9.26 -7.69
N SER A 26 -0.74 8.53 -7.56
CA SER A 26 -2.02 8.80 -8.24
C SER A 26 -2.68 10.15 -7.90
N GLY A 27 -2.07 10.92 -7.00
CA GLY A 27 -2.63 12.16 -6.48
C GLY A 27 -3.27 12.03 -5.11
N LEU A 28 -3.24 10.83 -4.53
CA LEU A 28 -3.68 10.57 -3.16
C LEU A 28 -3.02 11.52 -2.15
N LEU A 29 -1.73 11.77 -2.33
CA LEU A 29 -0.92 12.59 -1.42
C LEU A 29 -1.27 14.09 -1.48
N ARG A 30 -1.96 14.55 -2.52
CA ARG A 30 -2.45 15.94 -2.60
C ARG A 30 -3.51 16.25 -1.55
N LEU A 31 -4.11 15.23 -0.93
CA LEU A 31 -5.03 15.42 0.19
C LEU A 31 -4.32 15.89 1.47
N GLY A 32 -3.00 15.71 1.58
CA GLY A 32 -2.21 16.19 2.71
C GLY A 32 -2.82 15.80 4.07
N PRO A 33 -3.05 16.75 4.99
CA PRO A 33 -3.66 16.47 6.29
C PRO A 33 -5.08 15.86 6.23
N LYS A 34 -5.80 16.01 5.12
CA LYS A 34 -7.12 15.39 4.92
C LYS A 34 -7.01 13.92 4.50
N LEU A 35 -5.81 13.45 4.14
CA LEU A 35 -5.56 12.05 3.88
C LEU A 35 -5.57 11.28 5.21
N GLY A 36 -6.75 10.78 5.57
CA GLY A 36 -6.88 9.81 6.66
C GLY A 36 -6.19 8.48 6.33
N PRO A 37 -6.27 7.47 7.23
CA PRO A 37 -5.59 6.20 7.05
C PRO A 37 -5.97 5.48 5.74
N ILE A 38 -5.00 4.77 5.18
CA ILE A 38 -5.20 3.86 4.06
C ILE A 38 -5.55 2.48 4.62
N LEU A 39 -6.76 2.03 4.36
CA LEU A 39 -7.23 0.71 4.75
C LEU A 39 -6.73 -0.35 3.77
N TRP A 40 -5.91 -1.27 4.27
CA TRP A 40 -5.48 -2.48 3.55
C TRP A 40 -6.36 -3.67 3.95
N GLN A 41 -7.37 -3.96 3.14
CA GLN A 41 -8.27 -5.10 3.37
C GLN A 41 -7.80 -6.33 2.60
N PHE A 42 -7.67 -7.45 3.29
CA PHE A 42 -7.22 -8.73 2.74
C PHE A 42 -8.39 -9.70 2.52
N PRO A 43 -8.30 -10.63 1.55
CA PRO A 43 -9.32 -11.67 1.38
C PRO A 43 -9.26 -12.68 2.53
N PRO A 44 -10.40 -13.29 2.92
CA PRO A 44 -10.48 -14.21 4.05
C PRO A 44 -9.60 -15.46 3.89
N LYS A 45 -9.26 -15.83 2.65
CA LYS A 45 -8.41 -16.98 2.32
C LYS A 45 -6.92 -16.63 2.22
N LEU A 46 -6.50 -15.40 2.50
CA LEU A 46 -5.08 -15.06 2.53
C LEU A 46 -4.45 -15.60 3.82
N GLY A 47 -3.73 -16.72 3.70
CA GLY A 47 -2.94 -17.25 4.80
C GLY A 47 -1.86 -16.27 5.25
N PHE A 48 -1.71 -16.11 6.57
CA PHE A 48 -0.66 -15.30 7.14
C PHE A 48 0.73 -15.86 6.79
N SER A 49 1.63 -14.99 6.36
CA SER A 49 3.03 -15.30 6.13
C SER A 49 3.81 -14.08 6.59
N ARG A 50 4.58 -14.24 7.66
CA ARG A 50 5.34 -13.15 8.27
C ARG A 50 6.18 -12.41 7.24
N GLU A 51 6.99 -13.14 6.49
CA GLU A 51 7.90 -12.61 5.48
C GLU A 51 7.18 -11.73 4.44
N ARG A 52 6.07 -12.23 3.89
CA ARG A 52 5.29 -11.49 2.89
C ARG A 52 4.70 -10.20 3.44
N PHE A 53 4.13 -10.24 4.65
CA PHE A 53 3.57 -9.05 5.27
C PHE A 53 4.66 -8.06 5.65
N GLU A 54 5.77 -8.53 6.19
CA GLU A 54 6.92 -7.71 6.54
C GLU A 54 7.52 -7.02 5.30
N SER A 55 7.70 -7.76 4.20
CA SER A 55 8.15 -7.19 2.93
C SER A 55 7.22 -6.10 2.44
N PHE A 56 5.90 -6.33 2.47
CA PHE A 56 4.92 -5.32 2.10
C PHE A 56 4.95 -4.10 3.03
N PHE A 57 5.07 -4.29 4.34
CA PHE A 57 5.13 -3.18 5.30
C PHE A 57 6.39 -2.33 5.16
N ARG A 58 7.52 -2.92 4.75
CA ARG A 58 8.75 -2.16 4.44
C ARG A 58 8.59 -1.25 3.23
N LEU A 59 7.69 -1.58 2.31
CA LEU A 59 7.37 -0.73 1.15
C LEU A 59 6.38 0.40 1.51
N LEU A 60 5.73 0.34 2.67
CA LEU A 60 4.79 1.39 3.06
C LEU A 60 5.56 2.60 3.59
N PRO A 61 5.26 3.81 3.10
CA PRO A 61 5.86 5.02 3.62
C PRO A 61 5.52 5.19 5.10
N ARG A 62 6.49 5.64 5.90
CA ARG A 62 6.32 5.80 7.35
C ARG A 62 5.74 7.16 7.69
N THR A 63 5.96 8.13 6.81
CA THR A 63 5.41 9.48 6.87
C THR A 63 4.76 9.88 5.55
N MET A 64 3.95 10.95 5.56
CA MET A 64 3.41 11.53 4.34
C MET A 64 4.52 12.14 3.45
N ALA A 65 5.63 12.58 4.04
CA ALA A 65 6.78 13.10 3.31
C ALA A 65 7.49 11.98 2.54
N ASP A 66 7.69 10.81 3.17
CA ASP A 66 8.30 9.65 2.51
C ASP A 66 7.47 9.24 1.28
N ALA A 67 6.14 9.22 1.43
CA ALA A 67 5.23 8.87 0.35
C ALA A 67 5.37 9.78 -0.88
N ALA A 68 5.70 11.06 -0.67
CA ALA A 68 5.81 12.05 -1.74
C ALA A 68 7.13 11.99 -2.52
N ASN A 69 8.17 11.36 -1.95
CA ASN A 69 9.49 11.23 -2.57
C ASN A 69 9.65 9.91 -3.36
N ASP A 70 8.74 8.94 -3.20
CA ASP A 70 8.77 7.65 -3.90
C ASP A 70 8.06 7.68 -5.29
N GLY A 71 7.83 8.88 -5.84
CA GLY A 71 7.14 9.12 -7.11
C GLY A 71 8.06 9.54 -8.25
#